data_AF-X0WG03-F1
#
_entry.id   AF-X0WG03-F1
#
_cell.length_a   1.000
_cell.length_b   1.000
_cell.length_c   1.000
_cell.angle_alpha   90.00
_cell.angle_beta   90.00
_cell.angle_gamma   90.00
#
_symmetry.space_group_name_H-M   'P 1'
#
loop_
_entity.id
_entity.type
_entity.pdbx_description
1 polymer ?
#
loop_
_entity_poly.entity_id
_entity_poly.type
_entity_poly.pdbx_seq_one_letter_code
_entity_poly.pdbx_strand_id
1 'polypeptide(L)'
;LIAYHRTVKMSAIEMVKEFGSDKLPKMVVNKAEGKGQGNPFQDYDLIYAIYRNAAPRPGSLDPEDKEFKVFYVLTTGGTRRANNKLVFKGGTRFEPNISPYGREPGTNYGVSIAADALTEALQVNKLGELLLTMVHREADPPTEAPQSMAEKGLRTNPRGRNWIPEKYVGKNAIREIFNSANWPISDAQAGRIHETIDDKFFVPLWDALLTLQGPQRTLGEVLQIQGNKAVLLSPVSGPFEDDFLSSVVDDQWVFEEQ
;
A
#
# COMPACT_ATOMS: atom_id res chain seq x y z
N LEU A 1 21.44 -1.99 -14.27
CA LEU A 1 20.16 -1.99 -13.55
C LEU A 1 20.42 -1.61 -12.10
N ILE A 2 19.58 -0.74 -11.54
CA ILE A 2 19.50 -0.53 -10.08
C ILE A 2 18.78 -1.76 -9.51
N ALA A 3 19.34 -2.43 -8.50
CA ALA A 3 18.72 -3.63 -7.95
C ALA A 3 17.64 -3.28 -6.91
N TYR A 4 17.92 -2.29 -6.05
CA TYR A 4 16.97 -1.89 -4.99
C TYR A 4 17.28 -0.50 -4.43
N HIS A 5 16.24 0.27 -4.11
CA HIS A 5 16.38 1.44 -3.24
C HIS A 5 15.13 1.62 -2.36
N ARG A 6 15.32 2.01 -1.09
CA ARG A 6 14.24 2.45 -0.21
C ARG A 6 14.69 3.61 0.68
N THR A 7 13.74 4.43 1.09
CA THR A 7 13.94 5.39 2.16
C THR A 7 13.76 4.67 3.49
N VAL A 8 14.78 4.73 4.35
CA VAL A 8 14.78 4.17 5.70
C VAL A 8 14.88 5.33 6.67
N LYS A 9 14.04 5.30 7.70
CA LYS A 9 14.16 6.21 8.84
C LYS A 9 15.03 5.56 9.90
N MET A 10 16.03 6.27 10.37
CA MET A 10 16.91 5.81 11.43
C MET A 10 17.14 6.96 12.42
N SER A 11 17.13 6.62 13.70
CA SER A 11 17.39 7.60 14.75
C SER A 11 18.87 8.01 14.80
N ALA A 12 19.16 9.20 15.31
CA ALA A 12 20.54 9.70 15.42
C ALA A 12 21.46 8.74 16.19
N ILE A 13 20.95 8.11 17.25
CA ILE A 13 21.70 7.14 18.06
C ILE A 13 22.00 5.84 17.29
N GLU A 14 21.03 5.31 16.55
CA GLU A 14 21.21 4.12 15.72
C GLU A 14 22.23 4.39 14.60
N MET A 15 22.17 5.56 13.97
CA MET A 15 23.12 5.94 12.93
C MET A 15 24.56 5.96 13.45
N VAL A 16 24.79 6.53 14.65
CA VAL A 16 26.12 6.56 15.27
C VAL A 16 26.61 5.16 15.61
N LYS A 17 25.71 4.29 16.10
CA LYS A 17 26.03 2.89 16.41
C LYS A 17 26.40 2.09 15.16
N GLU A 18 25.69 2.28 14.06
CA GLU A 18 25.86 1.52 12.83
C GLU A 18 27.05 2.00 11.98
N PHE A 19 27.21 3.31 11.83
CA PHE A 19 28.17 3.89 10.88
C PHE A 19 29.42 4.51 11.54
N GLY A 20 29.37 4.72 12.86
CA GLY A 20 30.38 5.45 13.62
C GLY A 20 30.28 6.96 13.46
N SER A 21 30.80 7.69 14.45
CA SER A 21 30.74 9.16 14.50
C SER A 21 31.50 9.86 13.37
N ASP A 22 32.56 9.25 12.84
CA ASP A 22 33.47 9.88 11.86
C ASP A 22 32.83 10.07 10.48
N LYS A 23 32.00 9.11 10.07
CA LYS A 23 31.37 9.11 8.74
C LYS A 23 30.13 10.00 8.69
N LEU A 24 29.56 10.34 9.84
CA LEU A 24 28.34 11.13 9.95
C LEU A 24 28.61 12.65 9.93
N PRO A 25 27.63 13.48 9.56
CA PRO A 25 27.73 14.92 9.76
C PRO A 25 27.75 15.27 11.24
N LYS A 26 28.54 16.29 11.62
CA LYS A 26 28.64 16.79 13.00
C LYS A 26 27.27 17.10 13.63
N MET A 27 26.29 17.53 12.84
CA MET A 27 24.92 17.77 13.31
C MET A 27 24.26 16.51 13.87
N VAL A 28 24.40 15.36 13.20
CA VAL A 28 23.79 14.09 13.62
C VAL A 28 24.50 13.59 14.88
N VAL A 29 25.83 13.66 14.90
CA VAL A 29 26.65 13.27 16.05
C VAL A 29 26.32 14.10 17.28
N ASN A 30 26.23 15.44 17.15
CA ASN A 30 25.87 16.32 18.27
C ASN A 30 24.48 16.02 18.84
N LYS A 31 23.52 15.65 17.98
CA LYS A 31 22.17 15.27 18.41
C LYS A 31 22.13 13.90 19.09
N ALA A 32 22.90 12.93 18.59
CA ALA A 32 23.06 11.62 19.23
C ALA A 32 23.73 11.75 20.61
N GLU A 33 24.73 12.63 20.74
CA GLU A 33 25.46 12.88 22.01
C GLU A 33 24.70 13.80 23.00
N GLY A 34 23.50 14.30 22.63
CA GLY A 34 22.69 15.16 23.50
C GLY A 34 23.28 16.56 23.76
N LYS A 35 24.25 17.01 22.96
CA LYS A 35 24.87 18.34 23.11
C LYS A 35 23.89 19.44 22.68
N GLY A 36 23.60 20.37 23.60
CA GLY A 36 22.79 21.57 23.30
C GLY A 36 21.30 21.32 23.08
N GLN A 37 20.65 20.53 23.94
CA GLN A 37 19.25 20.08 23.80
C GLN A 37 18.99 19.19 22.56
N GLY A 38 20.00 18.41 22.15
CA GLY A 38 19.83 17.42 21.10
C GLY A 38 18.86 16.30 21.51
N ASN A 39 18.07 15.79 20.54
CA ASN A 39 17.24 14.61 20.73
C ASN A 39 17.91 13.40 20.05
N PRO A 40 18.44 12.42 20.81
CA PRO A 40 19.06 11.21 20.25
C PRO A 40 18.10 10.34 19.44
N PHE A 41 16.79 10.46 19.72
CA PHE A 41 15.71 9.75 19.03
C PHE A 41 15.15 10.53 17.84
N GLN A 42 15.83 11.59 17.41
CA GLN A 42 15.42 12.28 16.19
C GLN A 42 15.70 11.41 14.97
N ASP A 43 14.65 11.15 14.21
CA ASP A 43 14.73 10.40 12.96
C ASP A 43 15.34 11.21 11.82
N TYR A 44 16.12 10.51 11.02
CA TYR A 44 16.70 10.98 9.78
C TYR A 44 16.31 10.05 8.64
N ASP A 45 16.03 10.64 7.47
CA ASP A 45 15.79 9.89 6.25
C ASP A 45 17.13 9.53 5.60
N LEU A 46 17.36 8.23 5.40
CA LEU A 46 18.46 7.68 4.61
C LEU A 46 17.91 6.97 3.37
N ILE A 47 18.57 7.15 2.23
CA ILE A 47 18.39 6.28 1.08
C ILE A 47 19.31 5.09 1.26
N TYR A 48 18.71 3.91 1.44
CA TYR A 48 19.37 2.63 1.36
C TYR A 48 19.27 2.13 -0.08
N ALA A 49 20.40 1.86 -0.73
CA ALA A 49 20.42 1.40 -2.10
C ALA A 49 21.43 0.28 -2.33
N ILE A 50 21.02 -0.71 -3.12
CA ILE A 50 21.84 -1.85 -3.53
C ILE A 50 21.94 -1.85 -5.06
N TYR A 51 23.17 -1.99 -5.55
CA TYR A 51 23.46 -2.04 -6.98
C TYR A 51 24.30 -3.27 -7.29
N ARG A 52 24.02 -3.92 -8.42
CA ARG A 52 24.90 -4.96 -8.94
C ARG A 52 26.23 -4.34 -9.37
N ASN A 53 27.33 -4.97 -8.97
CA ASN A 53 28.67 -4.58 -9.37
C ASN A 53 28.90 -4.96 -10.84
N ALA A 54 29.45 -4.04 -11.64
CA ALA A 54 29.69 -4.28 -13.06
C ALA A 54 30.89 -5.21 -13.33
N ALA A 55 31.83 -5.29 -12.37
CA ALA A 55 33.03 -6.11 -12.47
C ALA A 55 33.34 -6.76 -11.11
N PRO A 56 32.52 -7.73 -10.66
CA PRO A 56 32.80 -8.46 -9.42
C PRO A 56 34.02 -9.36 -9.59
N ARG A 57 34.78 -9.55 -8.51
CA ARG A 57 35.85 -10.55 -8.44
C ARG A 57 35.43 -11.68 -7.51
N PRO A 58 35.04 -12.85 -8.05
CA PRO A 58 34.68 -14.01 -7.24
C PRO A 58 35.81 -14.38 -6.27
N GLY A 59 35.47 -14.70 -5.03
CA GLY A 59 36.45 -15.08 -4.00
C GLY A 59 37.12 -13.91 -3.25
N SER A 60 37.04 -12.66 -3.74
CA SER A 60 37.60 -11.52 -3.03
C SER A 60 36.89 -11.29 -1.68
N LEU A 61 37.67 -10.96 -0.64
CA LEU A 61 37.17 -10.55 0.67
C LEU A 61 36.82 -9.06 0.69
N ASP A 62 37.36 -8.28 -0.25
CA ASP A 62 37.17 -6.83 -0.29
C ASP A 62 35.71 -6.45 -0.58
N PRO A 63 35.11 -5.53 0.20
CA PRO A 63 33.74 -5.09 -0.01
C PRO A 63 33.48 -4.49 -1.39
N GLU A 64 34.49 -3.90 -2.04
CA GLU A 64 34.33 -3.27 -3.36
C GLU A 64 34.22 -4.26 -4.53
N ASP A 65 34.69 -5.49 -4.29
CA ASP A 65 34.77 -6.56 -5.28
C ASP A 65 33.58 -7.50 -5.23
N LYS A 66 32.74 -7.36 -4.20
CA LYS A 66 31.53 -8.16 -4.03
C LYS A 66 30.53 -7.92 -5.17
N GLU A 67 29.65 -8.88 -5.35
CA GLU A 67 28.66 -8.91 -6.42
C GLU A 67 27.63 -7.78 -6.33
N PHE A 68 27.28 -7.39 -5.10
CA PHE A 68 26.39 -6.27 -4.84
C PHE A 68 27.10 -5.21 -4.00
N LYS A 69 26.83 -3.95 -4.32
CA LYS A 69 27.34 -2.78 -3.61
C LYS A 69 26.22 -2.12 -2.84
N VAL A 70 26.46 -1.88 -1.56
CA VAL A 70 25.49 -1.32 -0.61
C VAL A 70 25.87 0.12 -0.28
N PHE A 71 24.90 1.01 -0.35
CA PHE A 71 25.07 2.43 -0.07
C PHE A 71 24.00 2.92 0.91
N TYR A 72 24.44 3.70 1.91
CA TYR A 72 23.54 4.54 2.70
C TYR A 72 23.87 6.00 2.44
N VAL A 73 22.88 6.74 1.96
CA VAL A 73 22.99 8.18 1.68
C VAL A 73 22.04 8.91 2.61
N LEU A 74 22.59 9.73 3.50
CA LEU A 74 21.79 10.60 4.36
C LEU A 74 21.19 11.72 3.51
N THR A 75 19.87 11.84 3.53
CA THR A 75 19.16 12.96 2.91
C THR A 75 18.87 13.99 3.98
N THR A 76 19.67 15.06 3.99
CA THR A 76 19.46 16.14 4.95
C THR A 76 18.36 17.06 4.42
N GLY A 77 17.12 16.80 4.86
CA GLY A 77 15.87 17.55 4.61
C GLY A 77 15.94 18.74 3.65
N GLY A 78 15.43 18.54 2.44
CA GLY A 78 15.19 19.59 1.45
C GLY A 78 15.23 19.03 0.02
N THR A 79 14.28 19.45 -0.81
CA THR A 79 14.09 19.12 -2.24
C THR A 79 15.26 19.49 -3.18
N ARG A 80 16.44 19.82 -2.64
CA ARG A 80 17.66 20.12 -3.41
C ARG A 80 18.80 19.21 -2.96
N ARG A 81 19.43 18.59 -3.96
CA ARG A 81 20.64 17.73 -3.96
C ARG A 81 21.86 18.25 -3.17
N ALA A 82 21.79 19.40 -2.49
CA ALA A 82 22.93 20.14 -1.99
C ALA A 82 23.59 19.53 -0.73
N ASN A 83 22.86 18.74 0.07
CA ASN A 83 23.37 18.26 1.37
C ASN A 83 23.24 16.73 1.55
N ASN A 84 23.19 15.97 0.47
CA ASN A 84 23.19 14.51 0.55
C ASN A 84 24.61 14.03 0.84
N LYS A 85 24.80 13.26 1.92
CA LYS A 85 26.10 12.71 2.30
C LYS A 85 26.09 11.20 2.19
N LEU A 86 27.07 10.64 1.48
CA LEU A 86 27.32 9.20 1.54
C LEU A 86 27.86 8.85 2.93
N VAL A 87 27.09 8.07 3.68
CA VAL A 87 27.42 7.66 5.06
C VAL A 87 28.15 6.32 5.06
N PHE A 88 27.73 5.42 4.17
CA PHE A 88 28.29 4.09 4.09
C PHE A 88 28.39 3.62 2.65
N LYS A 89 29.51 2.97 2.35
CA LYS A 89 29.74 2.19 1.13
C LYS A 89 30.31 0.85 1.56
N GLY A 90 29.66 -0.22 1.13
CA GLY A 90 30.13 -1.59 1.34
C GLY A 90 29.72 -2.48 0.17
N GLY A 91 29.86 -3.78 0.36
CA GLY A 91 29.35 -4.75 -0.58
C GLY A 91 28.96 -6.05 0.10
N THR A 92 28.06 -6.76 -0.54
CA THR A 92 27.50 -8.03 -0.10
C THR A 92 27.52 -9.03 -1.26
N ARG A 93 27.60 -10.31 -0.94
CA ARG A 93 27.44 -11.38 -1.92
C ARG A 93 25.97 -11.75 -2.13
N PHE A 94 25.13 -11.40 -1.16
CA PHE A 94 23.72 -11.74 -1.14
C PHE A 94 22.89 -10.77 -2.00
N GLU A 95 22.05 -11.32 -2.86
CA GLU A 95 21.07 -10.55 -3.60
C GLU A 95 20.01 -10.03 -2.62
N PRO A 96 19.50 -8.80 -2.79
CA PRO A 96 18.33 -8.40 -2.01
C PRO A 96 17.14 -9.30 -2.31
N ASN A 97 16.71 -10.06 -1.31
CA ASN A 97 15.53 -10.91 -1.33
C ASN A 97 14.25 -10.09 -1.60
N ILE A 98 13.89 -9.94 -2.87
CA ILE A 98 12.73 -9.17 -3.34
C ILE A 98 11.94 -10.05 -4.31
N SER A 99 10.78 -10.53 -3.88
CA SER A 99 9.82 -11.18 -4.76
C SER A 99 8.66 -10.22 -5.06
N PRO A 100 8.54 -9.69 -6.30
CA PRO A 100 7.36 -8.96 -6.71
C PRO A 100 6.18 -9.93 -6.89
N TYR A 101 4.98 -9.55 -6.44
CA TYR A 101 3.77 -10.36 -6.64
C TYR A 101 3.41 -10.48 -8.14
N GLY A 102 3.43 -9.36 -8.87
CA GLY A 102 3.30 -9.35 -10.33
C GLY A 102 4.33 -8.41 -10.94
N ARG A 103 4.82 -8.69 -12.15
CA ARG A 103 5.76 -7.82 -12.88
C ARG A 103 5.23 -7.54 -14.28
N GLU A 104 5.00 -6.27 -14.60
CA GLU A 104 4.68 -5.88 -15.97
C GLU A 104 5.95 -5.88 -16.84
N PRO A 105 5.89 -6.38 -18.09
CA PRO A 105 7.03 -6.34 -19.00
C PRO A 105 7.57 -4.91 -19.15
N GLY A 106 8.87 -4.73 -18.90
CA GLY A 106 9.53 -3.42 -19.00
C GLY A 106 9.50 -2.58 -17.72
N THR A 107 8.87 -3.06 -16.65
CA THR A 107 8.95 -2.44 -15.32
C THR A 107 9.91 -3.20 -14.40
N ASN A 108 10.70 -2.46 -13.62
CA ASN A 108 11.60 -3.04 -12.61
C ASN A 108 10.91 -3.25 -11.25
N TYR A 109 9.65 -2.84 -11.12
CA TYR A 109 8.90 -2.86 -9.87
C TYR A 109 7.77 -3.88 -9.94
N GLY A 110 7.46 -4.45 -8.79
CA GLY A 110 6.31 -5.31 -8.62
C GLY A 110 5.02 -4.50 -8.50
N VAL A 111 3.93 -5.09 -9.00
CA VAL A 111 2.55 -4.67 -8.74
C VAL A 111 2.03 -5.47 -7.55
N SER A 112 1.24 -4.84 -6.68
CA SER A 112 0.63 -5.53 -5.54
C SER A 112 -0.68 -6.19 -5.95
N ILE A 113 -1.06 -7.27 -5.27
CA ILE A 113 -2.38 -7.90 -5.41
C ILE A 113 -3.53 -6.90 -5.17
N ALA A 114 -3.31 -5.91 -4.29
CA ALA A 114 -4.28 -4.86 -4.01
C ALA A 114 -4.46 -3.88 -5.18
N ALA A 115 -3.47 -3.77 -6.07
CA ALA A 115 -3.60 -2.95 -7.27
C ALA A 115 -4.65 -3.53 -8.23
N ASP A 116 -4.74 -4.87 -8.31
CA ASP A 116 -5.74 -5.54 -9.15
C ASP A 116 -7.15 -5.23 -8.64
N ALA A 117 -7.36 -5.17 -7.32
CA ALA A 117 -8.64 -4.87 -6.67
C ALA A 117 -8.91 -3.36 -6.46
N LEU A 118 -7.99 -2.48 -6.87
CA LEU A 118 -8.05 -1.06 -6.56
C LEU A 118 -9.29 -0.38 -7.14
N THR A 119 -9.67 -0.74 -8.36
CA THR A 119 -10.81 -0.15 -9.05
C THR A 119 -12.12 -0.43 -8.31
N GLU A 120 -12.34 -1.67 -7.90
CA GLU A 120 -13.52 -2.12 -7.18
C GLU A 120 -13.53 -1.58 -5.76
N ALA A 121 -12.38 -1.56 -5.07
CA ALA A 121 -12.27 -0.94 -3.75
C ALA A 121 -12.66 0.54 -3.76
N LEU A 122 -12.22 1.30 -4.79
CA LEU A 122 -12.63 2.69 -4.98
C LEU A 122 -14.14 2.82 -5.27
N GLN A 123 -14.71 1.89 -6.03
CA GLN A 123 -16.15 1.87 -6.29
C GLN A 123 -16.96 1.62 -5.00
N VAL A 124 -16.58 0.64 -4.18
CA VAL A 124 -17.24 0.38 -2.88
C VAL A 124 -17.18 1.59 -1.98
N ASN A 125 -16.01 2.21 -1.85
CA ASN A 125 -15.85 3.43 -1.04
C ASN A 125 -16.79 4.54 -1.53
N LYS A 126 -16.88 4.74 -2.85
CA LYS A 126 -17.76 5.77 -3.41
C LYS A 126 -19.24 5.46 -3.23
N LEU A 127 -19.62 4.19 -3.37
CA LEU A 127 -20.98 3.73 -3.13
C LEU A 127 -21.37 3.92 -1.65
N GLY A 128 -20.47 3.62 -0.72
CA GLY A 128 -20.67 3.87 0.71
C GLY A 128 -20.92 5.35 1.02
N GLU A 129 -20.12 6.25 0.46
CA GLU A 129 -20.33 7.70 0.59
C GLU A 129 -21.70 8.15 0.05
N LEU A 130 -22.11 7.62 -1.10
CA LEU A 130 -23.39 7.94 -1.73
C LEU A 130 -24.56 7.42 -0.90
N LEU A 131 -24.47 6.18 -0.41
CA LEU A 131 -25.50 5.57 0.45
C LEU A 131 -25.67 6.38 1.75
N LEU A 132 -24.57 6.76 2.40
CA LEU A 132 -24.62 7.61 3.59
C LEU A 132 -25.28 8.96 3.29
N THR A 133 -24.91 9.58 2.17
CA THR A 133 -25.52 10.85 1.74
C THR A 133 -27.02 10.69 1.47
N MET A 134 -27.45 9.55 0.94
CA MET A 134 -28.86 9.23 0.71
C MET A 134 -29.61 9.02 2.01
N VAL A 135 -29.08 8.22 2.94
CA VAL A 135 -29.67 8.05 4.27
C VAL A 135 -29.86 9.40 4.95
N HIS A 136 -28.89 10.32 4.82
CA HIS A 136 -29.04 11.68 5.32
C HIS A 136 -30.11 12.50 4.59
N ARG A 137 -30.33 12.28 3.28
CA ARG A 137 -31.40 12.94 2.50
C ARG A 137 -32.79 12.35 2.75
N GLU A 138 -32.88 11.09 3.16
CA GLU A 138 -34.14 10.48 3.57
C GLU A 138 -34.52 10.90 4.99
N ALA A 139 -33.55 10.94 5.90
CA ALA A 139 -33.75 11.41 7.27
C ALA A 139 -34.03 12.92 7.37
N ASP A 140 -33.38 13.74 6.53
CA ASP A 140 -33.58 15.20 6.48
C ASP A 140 -33.61 15.69 5.02
N PRO A 141 -34.77 15.59 4.35
CA PRO A 141 -34.91 15.93 2.95
C PRO A 141 -34.69 17.42 2.70
N PRO A 142 -34.12 17.79 1.54
CA PRO A 142 -34.03 19.19 1.16
C PRO A 142 -35.43 19.80 1.01
N THR A 143 -35.58 21.02 1.52
CA THR A 143 -36.87 21.71 1.59
C THR A 143 -36.90 22.91 0.65
N GLU A 144 -38.04 23.15 0.01
CA GLU A 144 -38.33 24.36 -0.75
C GLU A 144 -38.97 25.39 0.18
N ALA A 145 -38.50 26.64 0.11
CA ALA A 145 -39.03 27.73 0.91
C ALA A 145 -39.19 29.02 0.07
N PRO A 146 -40.03 30.00 0.48
CA PRO A 146 -40.34 31.18 -0.33
C PRO A 146 -39.16 32.13 -0.55
N GLN A 147 -38.95 32.59 -1.79
CA GLN A 147 -37.83 33.47 -2.19
C GLN A 147 -37.70 34.77 -1.37
N SER A 148 -38.77 35.25 -0.74
CA SER A 148 -38.73 36.40 0.18
C SER A 148 -37.81 36.20 1.40
N MET A 149 -37.39 34.96 1.65
CA MET A 149 -36.55 34.57 2.78
C MET A 149 -35.09 34.21 2.41
N ALA A 150 -34.61 34.39 1.15
CA ALA A 150 -33.18 34.21 0.87
C ALA A 150 -32.58 34.82 -0.41
N GLU A 151 -31.25 34.96 -0.37
CA GLU A 151 -30.39 35.62 -1.37
C GLU A 151 -29.56 34.70 -2.29
N LYS A 152 -29.51 33.36 -2.14
CA LYS A 152 -28.57 32.54 -2.97
C LYS A 152 -29.02 31.11 -3.29
N GLY A 153 -28.96 30.78 -4.58
CA GLY A 153 -28.58 29.50 -5.23
C GLY A 153 -29.25 28.18 -4.82
N LEU A 154 -29.40 27.25 -5.77
CA LEU A 154 -29.91 25.90 -5.51
C LEU A 154 -28.89 25.05 -4.73
N ARG A 155 -29.29 24.48 -3.58
CA ARG A 155 -28.51 23.56 -2.75
C ARG A 155 -29.18 22.18 -2.74
N THR A 156 -28.44 21.17 -3.20
CA THR A 156 -28.89 19.77 -3.29
C THR A 156 -28.30 18.88 -2.20
N ASN A 157 -27.61 19.47 -1.22
CA ASN A 157 -27.07 18.76 -0.06
C ASN A 157 -28.19 18.40 0.94
N PRO A 158 -28.01 17.36 1.77
CA PRO A 158 -28.92 17.09 2.90
C PRO A 158 -29.17 18.36 3.70
N ARG A 159 -30.39 18.55 4.21
CA ARG A 159 -30.83 19.77 4.92
C ARG A 159 -30.77 21.07 4.09
N GLY A 160 -30.55 20.99 2.78
CA GLY A 160 -30.49 22.13 1.88
C GLY A 160 -31.86 22.82 1.77
N ARG A 161 -31.88 24.16 1.84
CA ARG A 161 -33.09 24.96 1.61
C ARG A 161 -33.00 25.63 0.25
N ASN A 162 -33.94 25.31 -0.62
CA ASN A 162 -34.07 25.86 -1.97
C ASN A 162 -35.15 26.92 -2.01
N TRP A 163 -34.83 28.08 -2.58
CA TRP A 163 -35.70 29.25 -2.50
C TRP A 163 -36.39 29.48 -3.84
N ILE A 164 -37.71 29.33 -3.88
CA ILE A 164 -38.51 29.35 -5.11
C ILE A 164 -39.47 30.54 -5.07
N PRO A 165 -39.74 31.22 -6.21
CA PRO A 165 -40.69 32.31 -6.26
C PRO A 165 -42.06 31.90 -5.70
N GLU A 166 -42.65 32.75 -4.87
CA GLU A 166 -43.88 32.50 -4.11
C GLU A 166 -45.09 32.10 -4.98
N LYS A 167 -45.02 32.42 -6.28
CA LYS A 167 -45.97 32.02 -7.33
C LYS A 167 -46.09 30.50 -7.52
N TYR A 168 -45.06 29.71 -7.20
CA TYR A 168 -45.01 28.26 -7.47
C TYR A 168 -45.28 27.39 -6.23
N VAL A 169 -44.98 27.86 -5.02
CA VAL A 169 -45.09 27.06 -3.77
C VAL A 169 -46.39 27.38 -3.01
N GLY A 170 -47.03 28.51 -3.30
CA GLY A 170 -48.12 29.08 -2.51
C GLY A 170 -47.57 29.95 -1.37
N LYS A 171 -48.33 30.98 -0.94
CA LYS A 171 -47.91 31.90 0.12
C LYS A 171 -47.45 31.14 1.36
N ASN A 172 -46.21 31.40 1.80
CA ASN A 172 -45.62 30.87 3.04
C ASN A 172 -45.62 29.34 3.22
N ALA A 173 -45.71 28.53 2.16
CA ALA A 173 -45.62 27.08 2.29
C ALA A 173 -44.16 26.60 2.17
N ILE A 174 -43.74 25.74 3.09
CA ILE A 174 -42.52 24.94 2.96
C ILE A 174 -42.94 23.57 2.44
N ARG A 175 -42.29 23.09 1.38
CA ARG A 175 -42.57 21.75 0.83
C ARG A 175 -41.28 20.95 0.74
N GLU A 176 -41.38 19.67 1.04
CA GLU A 176 -40.31 18.73 0.74
C GLU A 176 -40.24 18.54 -0.77
N ILE A 177 -39.02 18.52 -1.32
CA ILE A 177 -38.83 18.08 -2.70
C ILE A 177 -39.13 16.58 -2.71
N PHE A 178 -40.12 16.14 -3.49
CA PHE A 178 -40.50 14.73 -3.60
C PHE A 178 -39.24 13.86 -3.77
N ASN A 179 -38.88 13.14 -2.72
CA ASN A 179 -37.70 12.30 -2.66
C ASN A 179 -38.13 10.83 -2.62
N SER A 180 -39.02 10.42 -3.53
CA SER A 180 -39.27 9.00 -3.81
C SER A 180 -38.12 8.46 -4.67
N ALA A 181 -36.90 8.46 -4.12
CA ALA A 181 -35.77 7.80 -4.75
C ALA A 181 -35.98 6.29 -4.59
N ASN A 182 -36.80 5.70 -5.45
CA ASN A 182 -36.82 4.25 -5.61
C ASN A 182 -35.43 3.86 -6.10
N TRP A 183 -34.62 3.26 -5.23
CA TRP A 183 -33.20 3.07 -5.49
C TRP A 183 -32.94 1.63 -5.98
N PRO A 184 -32.63 1.44 -7.28
CA PRO A 184 -32.30 0.12 -7.81
C PRO A 184 -30.82 -0.25 -7.67
N ILE A 185 -29.97 0.56 -7.01
CA ILE A 185 -28.70 0.00 -6.48
C ILE A 185 -29.11 -0.88 -5.32
N SER A 186 -29.53 -2.07 -5.71
CA SER A 186 -29.86 -3.16 -4.83
C SER A 186 -28.61 -3.53 -4.04
N ASP A 187 -28.80 -4.00 -2.81
CA ASP A 187 -27.76 -4.70 -2.06
C ASP A 187 -27.03 -5.74 -2.93
N ALA A 188 -27.69 -6.29 -3.96
CA ALA A 188 -27.08 -7.18 -4.95
C ALA A 188 -25.98 -6.55 -5.82
N GLN A 189 -25.99 -5.24 -6.09
CA GLN A 189 -24.87 -4.59 -6.78
C GLN A 189 -23.67 -4.40 -5.86
N ALA A 190 -23.90 -3.98 -4.60
CA ALA A 190 -22.84 -3.89 -3.61
C ALA A 190 -22.24 -5.28 -3.33
N GLY A 191 -23.09 -6.31 -3.16
CA GLY A 191 -22.70 -7.70 -3.00
C GLY A 191 -21.82 -8.20 -4.13
N ARG A 192 -22.20 -7.95 -5.40
CA ARG A 192 -21.37 -8.33 -6.56
C ARG A 192 -19.99 -7.68 -6.56
N ILE A 193 -19.88 -6.42 -6.16
CA ILE A 193 -18.58 -5.73 -6.10
C ILE A 193 -17.75 -6.32 -4.96
N HIS A 194 -18.36 -6.63 -3.82
CA HIS A 194 -17.69 -7.35 -2.73
C HIS A 194 -17.19 -8.73 -3.17
N GLU A 195 -18.03 -9.54 -3.82
CA GLU A 195 -17.65 -10.84 -4.37
C GLU A 195 -16.46 -10.72 -5.35
N THR A 196 -16.47 -9.69 -6.20
CA THR A 196 -15.36 -9.44 -7.14
C THR A 196 -14.06 -9.09 -6.42
N ILE A 197 -14.13 -8.34 -5.31
CA ILE A 197 -12.96 -8.04 -4.48
C ILE A 197 -12.45 -9.33 -3.82
N ASP A 198 -13.35 -10.12 -3.24
CA ASP A 198 -13.04 -11.38 -2.57
C ASP A 198 -12.38 -12.38 -3.53
N ASP A 199 -12.86 -12.46 -4.77
CA ASP A 199 -12.25 -13.27 -5.84
C ASP A 199 -10.80 -12.85 -6.12
N LYS A 200 -10.51 -11.55 -6.20
CA LYS A 200 -9.15 -11.03 -6.44
C LYS A 200 -8.17 -11.31 -5.31
N PHE A 201 -8.67 -11.41 -4.07
CA PHE A 201 -7.88 -11.81 -2.91
C PHE A 201 -7.91 -13.32 -2.65
N PHE A 202 -8.50 -14.11 -3.56
CA PHE A 202 -8.65 -15.55 -3.44
C PHE A 202 -9.41 -15.98 -2.18
N VAL A 203 -10.29 -15.14 -1.61
CA VAL A 203 -11.05 -15.47 -0.39
C VAL A 203 -11.90 -16.74 -0.58
N PRO A 204 -12.65 -16.92 -1.69
CA PRO A 204 -13.42 -18.15 -1.89
C PRO A 204 -12.55 -19.41 -1.98
N LEU A 205 -11.32 -19.26 -2.47
CA LEU A 205 -10.33 -20.34 -2.51
C LEU A 205 -9.89 -20.73 -1.09
N TRP A 206 -9.65 -19.75 -0.22
CA TRP A 206 -9.30 -19.99 1.19
C TRP A 206 -10.47 -20.56 2.00
N ASP A 207 -11.69 -20.08 1.76
CA ASP A 207 -12.89 -20.66 2.39
C ASP A 207 -13.12 -22.10 1.94
N ALA A 208 -12.90 -22.39 0.65
CA ALA A 208 -12.93 -23.76 0.15
C ALA A 208 -11.84 -24.64 0.80
N LEU A 209 -10.65 -24.09 1.10
CA LEU A 209 -9.58 -24.78 1.82
C LEU A 209 -9.97 -25.13 3.26
N LEU A 210 -10.58 -24.19 3.97
CA LEU A 210 -11.00 -24.38 5.37
C LEU A 210 -12.18 -25.36 5.49
N THR A 211 -13.12 -25.32 4.54
CA THR A 211 -14.31 -26.20 4.53
C THR A 211 -14.02 -27.64 4.09
N LEU A 212 -12.85 -27.92 3.50
CA LEU A 212 -12.44 -29.27 3.09
C LEU A 212 -12.07 -30.21 4.23
N GLN A 213 -11.83 -29.70 5.43
CA GLN A 213 -11.53 -30.54 6.60
C GLN A 213 -12.79 -31.22 7.19
N GLY A 214 -13.96 -31.07 6.53
CA GLY A 214 -15.20 -31.73 6.91
C GLY A 214 -15.17 -33.26 6.69
N PRO A 215 -15.71 -34.07 7.61
CA PRO A 215 -15.55 -35.53 7.64
C PRO A 215 -16.34 -36.35 6.58
N GLN A 216 -16.93 -35.74 5.55
CA GLN A 216 -17.83 -36.42 4.60
C GLN A 216 -17.50 -36.21 3.12
N ARG A 217 -16.23 -36.23 2.72
CA ARG A 217 -15.85 -36.22 1.29
C ARG A 217 -15.10 -37.46 0.87
N THR A 218 -15.38 -37.91 -0.35
CA THR A 218 -14.74 -39.09 -0.96
C THR A 218 -13.29 -38.77 -1.33
N LEU A 219 -12.35 -39.70 -1.12
CA LEU A 219 -10.91 -39.49 -1.30
C LEU A 219 -10.54 -38.90 -2.68
N GLY A 220 -11.23 -39.33 -3.74
CA GLY A 220 -11.00 -38.87 -5.11
C GLY A 220 -11.43 -37.41 -5.35
N GLU A 221 -12.52 -36.97 -4.73
CA GLU A 221 -12.97 -35.58 -4.81
C GLU A 221 -11.99 -34.67 -4.06
N VAL A 222 -11.49 -35.09 -2.90
CA VAL A 222 -10.47 -34.34 -2.15
C VAL A 222 -9.22 -34.13 -2.98
N LEU A 223 -8.72 -35.18 -3.66
CA LEU A 223 -7.56 -35.12 -4.55
C LEU A 223 -7.78 -34.21 -5.75
N GLN A 224 -8.93 -34.30 -6.43
CA GLN A 224 -9.23 -33.42 -7.57
C GLN A 224 -9.33 -31.94 -7.15
N ILE A 225 -9.97 -31.67 -6.02
CA ILE A 225 -10.06 -30.32 -5.48
C ILE A 225 -8.67 -29.87 -5.02
N GLN A 226 -7.81 -30.71 -4.46
CA GLN A 226 -6.42 -30.33 -4.16
C GLN A 226 -5.61 -30.01 -5.42
N GLY A 227 -5.76 -30.79 -6.50
CA GLY A 227 -5.10 -30.56 -7.77
C GLY A 227 -5.52 -29.23 -8.42
N ASN A 228 -6.83 -28.98 -8.56
CA ASN A 228 -7.33 -27.71 -9.09
C ASN A 228 -6.87 -26.51 -8.25
N LYS A 229 -6.70 -26.68 -6.94
CA LYS A 229 -6.20 -25.63 -6.05
C LYS A 229 -4.72 -25.32 -6.23
N ALA A 230 -3.88 -26.35 -6.39
CA ALA A 230 -2.47 -26.15 -6.68
C ALA A 230 -2.29 -25.38 -8.00
N VAL A 231 -3.13 -25.66 -9.00
CA VAL A 231 -3.14 -24.93 -10.27
C VAL A 231 -3.54 -23.47 -10.11
N LEU A 232 -4.53 -23.16 -9.25
CA LEU A 232 -4.98 -21.78 -9.01
C LEU A 232 -3.98 -20.93 -8.19
N LEU A 233 -3.27 -21.55 -7.24
CA LEU A 233 -2.25 -20.86 -6.44
C LEU A 233 -0.89 -20.79 -7.14
N SER A 234 -0.62 -21.66 -8.10
CA SER A 234 0.66 -21.76 -8.80
C SER A 234 1.20 -20.42 -9.36
N PRO A 235 0.37 -19.52 -9.93
CA PRO A 235 0.86 -18.22 -10.40
C PRO A 235 1.40 -17.30 -9.30
N VAL A 236 0.94 -17.49 -8.06
CA VAL A 236 1.36 -16.69 -6.90
C VAL A 236 2.46 -17.40 -6.11
N SER A 237 2.32 -18.72 -5.88
CA SER A 237 3.27 -19.49 -5.09
C SER A 237 4.56 -19.78 -5.87
N GLY A 238 4.48 -20.01 -7.18
CA GLY A 238 5.65 -20.34 -8.01
C GLY A 238 6.73 -19.26 -7.96
N PRO A 239 6.44 -17.99 -8.33
CA PRO A 239 7.42 -16.92 -8.23
C PRO A 239 7.92 -16.66 -6.81
N PHE A 240 7.08 -16.90 -5.79
CA PHE A 240 7.52 -16.77 -4.40
C PHE A 240 8.51 -17.88 -4.00
N GLU A 241 8.24 -19.12 -4.38
CA GLU A 241 9.14 -20.25 -4.14
C GLU A 241 10.45 -20.09 -4.94
N ASP A 242 10.35 -19.77 -6.23
CA ASP A 242 11.47 -19.69 -7.16
C ASP A 242 12.33 -18.43 -6.96
N ASP A 243 11.75 -17.26 -6.66
CA ASP A 243 12.51 -16.01 -6.52
C ASP A 243 12.92 -15.73 -5.07
N PHE A 244 12.07 -16.06 -4.09
CA PHE A 244 12.32 -15.71 -2.68
C PHE A 244 12.89 -16.86 -1.88
N LEU A 245 12.23 -18.03 -1.87
CA LEU A 245 12.69 -19.14 -1.03
C LEU A 245 14.02 -19.70 -1.49
N SER A 246 14.24 -19.84 -2.80
CA SER A 246 15.54 -20.26 -3.35
C SER A 246 16.67 -19.34 -2.88
N SER A 247 16.49 -18.01 -3.03
CA SER A 247 17.47 -17.00 -2.65
C SER A 247 17.76 -17.03 -1.15
N VAL A 248 16.73 -17.19 -0.31
CA VAL A 248 16.91 -17.30 1.14
C VAL A 248 17.65 -18.57 1.53
N VAL A 249 17.33 -19.70 0.89
CA VAL A 249 17.99 -20.98 1.16
C VAL A 249 19.46 -20.91 0.73
N ASP A 250 19.75 -20.41 -0.46
CA ASP A 250 21.11 -20.25 -0.97
C ASP A 250 21.94 -19.32 -0.07
N ASP A 251 21.34 -18.21 0.39
CA ASP A 251 21.96 -17.32 1.36
C ASP A 251 22.28 -18.05 2.68
N GLN A 252 21.37 -18.90 3.18
CA GLN A 252 21.55 -19.65 4.42
C GLN A 252 22.67 -20.70 4.34
N TRP A 253 22.73 -21.49 3.26
CA TRP A 253 23.77 -22.51 3.09
C TRP A 253 25.18 -21.91 3.07
N VAL A 254 25.34 -20.69 2.53
CA VAL A 254 26.61 -19.96 2.54
C VAL A 254 27.08 -19.58 3.95
N PHE A 255 26.17 -19.46 4.93
CA PHE A 255 26.54 -19.23 6.33
C PHE A 255 26.99 -20.49 7.06
N GLU A 256 26.53 -21.68 6.64
CA GLU A 256 26.93 -22.95 7.28
C GLU A 256 28.32 -23.42 6.80
N GLU A 257 28.76 -23.00 5.61
CA GLU A 257 30.07 -23.34 5.05
C GLU A 257 31.22 -22.39 5.43
N GLN A 258 30.96 -21.29 6.15
CA GLN A 258 31.97 -20.31 6.62
C GLN A 258 32.34 -20.46 8.09
#